data_AF-A0AAV1TCU5-F1
#
_entry.id   AF-A0AAV1TCU5-F1
#
_cell.length_a   1.000
_cell.length_b   1.000
_cell.length_c   1.000
_cell.angle_alpha   90.00
_cell.angle_beta   90.00
_cell.angle_gamma   90.00
#
_symmetry.space_group_name_H-M   'P 1'
#
loop_
_entity.id
_entity.type
_entity.pdbx_description
1 polymer ?
#
loop_
_entity_poly.entity_id
_entity_poly.type
_entity_poly.pdbx_seq_one_letter_code
_entity_poly.pdbx_strand_id
1 'polypeptide(L)'
;MQIIVRDPATRQTRLTGGLVNWYENRDHYIGPHTDDEREGMVCSPIVALSLGATRRFVFTKRTSKNALNDDVAVARMELQVGDGDLMVMGGTTQRTHKHAVPKMARCSEARISVTLRCFQ
;
A
#
# COMPACT_ATOMS: atom_id res chain seq x y z
N MET A 1 7.96 10.75 14.38
CA MET A 1 7.24 10.92 13.10
C MET A 1 8.20 11.58 12.10
N GLN A 2 8.69 10.82 11.12
CA GLN A 2 9.51 11.36 10.01
C GLN A 2 8.61 11.50 8.77
N ILE A 3 8.61 12.69 8.18
CA ILE A 3 7.82 13.02 6.98
C ILE A 3 8.63 12.57 5.75
N ILE A 4 8.16 11.55 5.04
CA ILE A 4 8.98 10.86 4.01
C ILE A 4 8.76 11.38 2.59
N VAL A 5 7.82 12.31 2.33
CA VAL A 5 7.59 12.78 0.95
C VAL A 5 7.28 14.27 0.89
N ARG A 6 7.91 14.97 -0.06
CA ARG A 6 7.85 16.42 -0.22
C ARG A 6 7.60 16.78 -1.68
N ASP A 7 6.64 17.67 -1.90
CA ASP A 7 6.49 18.46 -3.13
C ASP A 7 7.71 19.41 -3.29
N PRO A 8 8.36 19.50 -4.46
CA PRO A 8 9.54 20.33 -4.66
C PRO A 8 9.29 21.84 -4.58
N ALA A 9 8.06 22.32 -4.79
CA ALA A 9 7.69 23.73 -4.69
C ALA A 9 7.22 24.12 -3.29
N THR A 10 6.45 23.27 -2.61
CA THR A 10 5.82 23.61 -1.31
C THR A 10 6.42 22.87 -0.12
N ARG A 11 7.28 21.87 -0.36
CA ARG A 11 7.74 20.89 0.64
C ARG A 11 6.61 20.09 1.32
N GLN A 12 5.41 20.08 0.75
CA GLN A 12 4.22 19.40 1.27
C GLN A 12 3.66 18.43 0.23
N THR A 13 3.67 17.12 0.50
CA THR A 13 2.85 16.21 -0.32
C THR A 13 1.38 16.48 -0.03
N ARG A 14 0.63 16.96 -1.04
CA ARG A 14 -0.83 17.04 -0.95
C ARG A 14 -1.43 15.67 -1.26
N LEU A 15 -2.22 15.16 -0.34
CA LEU A 15 -3.09 14.00 -0.56
C LEU A 15 -4.48 14.55 -0.82
N THR A 16 -4.98 14.39 -2.03
CA THR A 16 -6.18 15.10 -2.53
C THR A 16 -7.42 14.20 -2.58
N GLY A 17 -7.25 12.89 -2.43
CA GLY A 17 -8.36 11.95 -2.32
C GLY A 17 -7.93 10.62 -1.73
N GLY A 18 -8.87 9.71 -1.62
CA GLY A 18 -8.60 8.39 -1.07
C GLY A 18 -9.78 7.46 -1.13
N LEU A 19 -9.53 6.23 -0.68
CA LEU A 19 -10.52 5.17 -0.58
C LEU A 19 -10.49 4.55 0.81
N VAL A 20 -11.64 4.05 1.23
CA VAL A 20 -11.79 3.36 2.52
C VAL A 20 -12.18 1.93 2.24
N ASN A 21 -11.39 0.98 2.73
CA ASN A 21 -11.71 -0.44 2.70
C ASN A 21 -12.12 -0.91 4.08
N TRP A 22 -13.26 -1.59 4.16
CA TRP A 22 -13.74 -2.22 5.39
C TRP A 22 -13.63 -3.75 5.28
N TYR A 23 -12.80 -4.33 6.16
CA TYR A 23 -12.59 -5.76 6.28
C TYR A 23 -13.29 -6.23 7.55
N GLU A 24 -14.52 -6.72 7.43
CA GLU A 24 -15.35 -7.09 8.58
C GLU A 24 -14.75 -8.26 9.37
N ASN A 25 -14.20 -9.25 8.67
CA ASN A 25 -13.72 -10.49 9.28
C ASN A 25 -12.62 -11.15 8.43
N ARG A 26 -12.33 -12.44 8.69
CA ARG A 26 -11.32 -13.28 8.00
C ARG A 26 -11.57 -13.49 6.51
N ASP A 27 -12.82 -13.38 6.08
CA ASP A 27 -13.24 -13.69 4.71
C ASP A 27 -13.09 -12.50 3.77
N HIS A 28 -12.89 -11.29 4.31
CA HIS A 28 -12.63 -10.08 3.55
C HIS A 28 -11.13 -9.98 3.26
N TYR A 29 -10.79 -9.81 1.99
CA TYR A 29 -9.41 -9.76 1.51
C TYR A 29 -9.33 -8.94 0.22
N ILE A 30 -8.12 -8.54 -0.15
CA ILE A 30 -7.84 -8.02 -1.49
C ILE A 30 -6.65 -8.78 -2.07
N GLY A 31 -6.85 -9.36 -3.25
CA GLY A 31 -5.83 -10.16 -3.93
C GLY A 31 -4.63 -9.32 -4.40
N PRO A 32 -3.56 -9.95 -4.92
CA PRO A 32 -2.37 -9.25 -5.41
C PRO A 32 -2.69 -8.26 -6.54
N HIS A 33 -2.48 -6.98 -6.30
CA HIS A 33 -2.75 -5.90 -7.24
C HIS A 33 -1.70 -4.79 -7.15
N THR A 34 -1.77 -3.84 -8.06
CA THR A 34 -1.04 -2.56 -7.98
C THR A 34 -2.08 -1.47 -8.02
N ASP A 35 -1.81 -0.37 -7.33
CA ASP A 35 -2.68 0.79 -7.43
C ASP A 35 -2.57 1.39 -8.83
N ASP A 36 -3.70 1.80 -9.41
CA ASP A 36 -3.68 2.46 -10.72
C ASP A 36 -3.09 3.86 -10.58
N GLU A 37 -1.95 4.09 -11.22
CA GLU A 37 -1.27 5.39 -11.25
C GLU A 37 -1.77 6.29 -12.40
N ARG A 38 -2.66 5.81 -13.28
CA ARG A 38 -3.11 6.58 -14.47
C ARG A 38 -3.89 7.84 -14.12
N GLU A 39 -4.62 7.83 -13.01
CA GLU A 39 -5.38 9.00 -12.51
C GLU A 39 -4.57 9.80 -11.47
N GLY A 40 -3.42 9.28 -11.04
CA GLY A 40 -2.57 9.86 -10.01
C GLY A 40 -1.33 10.55 -10.56
N MET A 41 -0.65 11.30 -9.71
CA MET A 41 0.70 11.76 -10.03
C MET A 41 1.68 10.58 -10.02
N VAL A 42 2.43 10.40 -11.11
CA VAL A 42 3.46 9.36 -11.26
C VAL A 42 4.46 9.43 -10.09
N CYS A 43 4.75 8.27 -9.48
CA CYS A 43 5.64 8.14 -8.31
C CYS A 43 5.20 8.93 -7.06
N SER A 44 3.95 9.42 -7.00
CA SER A 44 3.41 10.03 -5.79
C SER A 44 3.20 8.97 -4.71
N PRO A 45 3.32 9.33 -3.43
CA PRO A 45 3.19 8.36 -2.36
C PRO A 45 1.72 8.04 -2.10
N ILE A 46 1.51 6.79 -1.74
CA ILE A 46 0.24 6.28 -1.26
C ILE A 46 0.39 6.02 0.23
N VAL A 47 -0.51 6.59 1.03
CA VAL A 47 -0.47 6.51 2.49
C VAL A 47 -1.67 5.71 2.97
N ALA A 48 -1.45 4.60 3.67
CA ALA A 48 -2.49 3.75 4.21
C ALA A 48 -2.47 3.77 5.74
N LEU A 49 -3.53 4.30 6.36
CA LEU A 49 -3.78 4.21 7.79
C LEU A 49 -4.64 2.98 8.08
N SER A 50 -4.24 2.19 9.07
CA SER A 50 -4.96 1.02 9.54
C SER A 50 -5.61 1.30 10.88
N LEU A 51 -6.90 0.97 11.02
CA LEU A 51 -7.66 1.10 12.25
C LEU A 51 -8.36 -0.23 12.57
N GLY A 52 -8.28 -0.67 13.82
CA GLY A 52 -8.79 -1.95 14.28
C GLY A 52 -7.83 -3.11 14.06
N ALA A 53 -8.36 -4.27 13.71
CA ALA A 53 -7.63 -5.52 13.83
C ALA A 53 -6.43 -5.67 12.88
N THR A 54 -5.33 -6.22 13.40
CA THR A 54 -4.10 -6.45 12.65
C THR A 54 -4.33 -7.34 11.43
N ARG A 55 -3.81 -6.92 10.28
CA ARG A 55 -3.80 -7.73 9.04
C ARG A 55 -2.40 -7.84 8.46
N ARG A 56 -2.17 -8.94 7.76
CA ARG A 56 -0.98 -9.13 6.93
C ARG A 56 -1.10 -8.30 5.65
N PHE A 57 -0.03 -7.58 5.33
CA PHE A 57 0.20 -6.98 4.03
C PHE A 57 1.35 -7.71 3.35
N VAL A 58 1.10 -8.21 2.15
CA VAL A 58 2.08 -8.99 1.38
C VAL A 58 2.46 -8.21 0.14
N PHE A 59 3.74 -7.97 -0.05
CA PHE A 59 4.34 -7.39 -1.24
C PHE A 59 5.10 -8.46 -2.00
N THR A 60 4.86 -8.59 -3.30
CA THR A 60 5.53 -9.56 -4.16
C THR A 60 6.06 -8.85 -5.40
N LYS A 61 7.36 -9.02 -5.69
CA LYS A 61 8.01 -8.47 -6.89
C LYS A 61 7.29 -8.98 -8.14
N ARG A 62 7.06 -8.09 -9.11
CA ARG A 62 6.47 -8.45 -10.39
C ARG A 62 7.49 -9.22 -11.22
N THR A 63 7.16 -10.44 -11.60
CA THR A 63 7.89 -11.19 -12.61
C THR A 63 7.35 -10.81 -13.99
N SER A 64 8.12 -10.03 -14.75
CA SER A 64 7.81 -9.73 -16.15
C SER A 64 9.06 -9.96 -16.98
N LYS A 65 8.92 -10.37 -18.25
CA LYS A 65 10.05 -10.50 -19.20
C LYS A 65 10.84 -9.18 -19.39
N ASN A 66 10.24 -8.04 -19.05
CA ASN A 66 10.84 -6.70 -19.11
C ASN A 66 11.10 -6.09 -17.71
N ALA A 67 10.96 -6.87 -16.63
CA ALA A 67 11.35 -6.38 -15.32
C ALA A 67 12.88 -6.26 -15.31
N LEU A 68 13.43 -5.13 -14.87
CA LEU A 68 14.87 -5.05 -14.62
C LEU A 68 15.24 -6.23 -13.73
N ASN A 69 16.10 -7.11 -14.25
CA ASN A 69 16.75 -8.18 -13.51
C ASN A 69 17.79 -7.55 -12.58
N ASP A 70 17.36 -6.63 -11.71
CA ASP A 70 18.12 -6.26 -10.54
C ASP A 70 17.90 -7.36 -9.52
N ASP A 71 18.91 -8.21 -9.39
CA ASP A 71 19.02 -9.32 -8.44
C ASP A 71 18.99 -8.86 -6.97
N VAL A 72 18.92 -7.55 -6.72
CA VAL A 72 18.96 -6.92 -5.38
C VAL A 72 17.55 -6.69 -4.81
N ALA A 73 16.49 -6.67 -5.63
CA ALA A 73 15.14 -6.36 -5.14
C ALA A 73 14.48 -7.56 -4.42
N VAL A 74 13.98 -7.32 -3.20
CA VAL A 74 13.30 -8.32 -2.36
C VAL A 74 12.15 -8.97 -3.11
N ALA A 75 12.22 -10.29 -3.32
CA ALA A 75 11.20 -11.03 -4.08
C ALA A 75 9.82 -11.01 -3.40
N ARG A 76 9.79 -11.06 -2.07
CA ARG A 76 8.58 -11.04 -1.24
C ARG A 76 8.84 -10.42 0.12
N MET A 77 7.94 -9.55 0.58
CA MET A 77 7.96 -8.94 1.90
C MET A 77 6.58 -9.07 2.54
N GLU A 78 6.53 -9.35 3.84
CA GLU A 78 5.28 -9.39 4.61
C GLU A 78 5.38 -8.46 5.82
N LEU A 79 4.32 -7.68 6.05
CA LEU A 79 4.19 -6.76 7.18
C LEU A 79 2.92 -7.11 7.97
N GLN A 80 3.01 -7.10 9.29
CA GLN A 80 1.84 -7.08 10.17
C GLN A 80 1.50 -5.61 10.40
N VAL A 81 0.30 -5.19 10.00
CA VAL A 81 -0.16 -3.80 10.14
C VAL A 81 -1.34 -3.79 11.10
N GLY A 82 -1.13 -3.25 12.29
CA GLY A 82 -2.04 -3.18 13.41
C GLY A 82 -2.90 -1.91 13.44
N ASP A 83 -3.51 -1.68 14.60
CA ASP A 83 -4.28 -0.47 14.88
C ASP A 83 -3.37 0.75 15.00
N GLY A 84 -3.74 1.85 14.33
CA GLY A 84 -2.97 3.10 14.32
C GLY A 84 -1.72 3.09 13.42
N ASP A 85 -1.36 1.94 12.85
CA ASP A 85 -0.20 1.84 11.97
C ASP A 85 -0.42 2.60 10.65
N LEU A 86 0.63 3.32 10.24
CA LEU A 86 0.68 4.08 8.99
C LEU A 86 1.71 3.48 8.04
N MET A 87 1.26 3.01 6.89
CA MET A 87 2.12 2.47 5.84
C MET A 87 2.23 3.46 4.68
N VAL A 88 3.46 3.72 4.21
CA VAL A 88 3.71 4.58 3.04
C VAL A 88 4.34 3.76 1.94
N MET A 89 3.68 3.71 0.78
CA MET A 89 4.21 3.14 -0.45
C MET A 89 4.59 4.29 -1.38
N GLY A 90 5.86 4.41 -1.74
CA GLY A 90 6.35 5.52 -2.55
C GLY A 90 7.36 5.10 -3.62
N GLY A 91 7.79 6.05 -4.45
CA GLY A 91 8.76 5.79 -5.51
C GLY A 91 8.20 4.80 -6.53
N THR A 92 8.89 3.67 -6.72
CA THR A 92 8.57 2.70 -7.78
C THR A 92 7.76 1.49 -7.29
N THR A 93 7.24 1.50 -6.05
CA THR A 93 6.55 0.34 -5.46
C THR A 93 5.43 -0.19 -6.36
N GLN A 94 4.53 0.66 -6.87
CA GLN A 94 3.40 0.20 -7.70
C GLN A 94 3.84 -0.36 -9.06
N ARG A 95 4.98 0.10 -9.57
CA ARG A 95 5.57 -0.40 -10.83
C ARG A 95 6.28 -1.73 -10.66
N THR A 96 6.86 -1.98 -9.49
CA THR A 96 7.78 -3.10 -9.25
C THR A 96 7.17 -4.23 -8.41
N HIS A 97 6.19 -3.94 -7.56
CA HIS A 97 5.60 -4.89 -6.62
C HIS A 97 4.08 -4.88 -6.71
N LYS A 98 3.48 -6.06 -6.63
CA LYS A 98 2.06 -6.21 -6.28
C LYS A 98 1.92 -6.27 -4.76
N HIS A 99 0.84 -5.75 -4.23
CA HIS A 99 0.50 -5.86 -2.81
C HIS A 99 -0.88 -6.52 -2.61
N ALA A 100 -1.08 -7.12 -1.44
CA ALA A 100 -2.30 -7.84 -1.07
C ALA A 100 -2.56 -7.78 0.43
N VAL A 101 -3.84 -7.89 0.80
CA VAL A 101 -4.26 -8.24 2.17
C VAL A 101 -4.91 -9.63 2.07
N PRO A 102 -4.16 -10.72 2.30
CA PRO A 102 -4.70 -12.08 2.19
C PRO A 102 -5.68 -12.39 3.33
N LYS A 103 -6.51 -13.42 3.13
CA LYS A 103 -7.34 -13.99 4.19
C LYS A 103 -6.49 -14.43 5.38
N MET A 104 -6.97 -14.18 6.58
CA MET A 104 -6.34 -14.61 7.82
C MET A 104 -7.33 -15.45 8.63
N ALA A 105 -7.13 -16.77 8.64
CA ALA A 105 -8.09 -17.73 9.22
C ALA A 105 -8.48 -17.42 10.68
N ARG A 106 -7.56 -16.84 11.47
CA ARG A 106 -7.76 -16.52 12.89
C ARG A 106 -8.18 -15.07 13.16
N CYS A 107 -8.59 -14.32 12.14
CA CYS A 107 -8.96 -12.92 12.32
C CYS A 107 -10.48 -12.74 12.35
N SER A 108 -11.06 -12.55 13.53
CA SER A 108 -12.51 -12.35 13.70
C SER A 108 -12.94 -10.88 13.76
N GLU A 109 -11.98 -9.98 13.99
CA GLU A 109 -12.25 -8.58 14.26
C GLU A 109 -12.14 -7.69 13.01
N ALA A 110 -12.92 -6.62 12.98
CA ALA A 110 -12.98 -5.70 11.85
C ALA A 110 -11.74 -4.81 11.74
N ARG A 111 -11.40 -4.44 10.51
CA ARG A 111 -10.35 -3.47 10.19
C ARG A 111 -10.87 -2.47 9.16
N ILE A 112 -10.55 -1.19 9.35
CA ILE A 112 -10.71 -0.13 8.37
C ILE A 112 -9.33 0.25 7.85
N SER A 113 -9.19 0.33 6.53
CA SER A 113 -8.00 0.86 5.85
C SER A 113 -8.37 2.14 5.13
N VAL A 114 -7.77 3.26 5.51
CA VAL A 114 -7.93 4.53 4.82
C VAL A 114 -6.69 4.75 3.97
N THR A 115 -6.85 4.68 2.65
CA THR A 115 -5.75 4.85 1.70
C THR A 115 -5.88 6.21 1.01
N LEU A 116 -4.93 7.10 1.26
CA LEU A 116 -4.86 8.46 0.73
C LEU A 116 -3.85 8.53 -0.42
N ARG A 117 -4.18 9.30 -1.45
CA ARG A 117 -3.41 9.45 -2.70
C ARG A 117 -3.41 10.90 -3.19
N CYS A 118 -2.49 11.22 -4.09
CA CYS A 118 -2.46 12.48 -4.83
C CYS A 118 -2.97 12.25 -6.26
N PHE A 119 -4.11 12.87 -6.58
CA PHE A 119 -4.69 12.95 -7.92
C PHE A 119 -4.34 14.31 -8.55
N GLN A 120 -4.22 14.33 -9.89
CA GLN A 120 -4.02 15.56 -10.67
C GLN A 120 -5.30 16.38 -10.81
#